data_AF-A0A4Q3XFS9-F1
#
_entry.id   AF-A0A4Q3XFS9-F1
#
_cell.length_a   1.000
_cell.length_b   1.000
_cell.length_c   1.000
_cell.angle_alpha   90.00
_cell.angle_beta   90.00
_cell.angle_gamma   90.00
#
_symmetry.space_group_name_H-M   'P 1'
#
loop_
_entity.id
_entity.type
_entity.pdbx_description
1 polymer ?
#
loop_
_entity_poly.entity_id
_entity_poly.type
_entity_poly.pdbx_seq_one_letter_code
_entity_poly.pdbx_strand_id
1 'polypeptide(L)'
;MVINDKQKGGVVVGRPSLAEERIATILAATGRSIARNGVNGTTLEKVAAESGMSRSHIRHYVGNRADLIALFRTRILQRYAPPSLADAEVTGISATEYALNFLFDHEVDLDEYAGYSPLSVEPLLVGGPAASACLPDAGA
;
A
#
# COMPACT_ATOMS: atom_id res chain seq x y z
N MET A 1 -36.35 -38.05 -13.32
CA MET A 1 -35.95 -36.71 -12.85
C MET A 1 -35.08 -36.91 -11.61
N VAL A 2 -33.77 -37.07 -11.82
CA VAL A 2 -32.79 -37.14 -10.73
C VAL A 2 -31.94 -35.89 -10.87
N ILE A 3 -32.09 -34.97 -9.92
CA ILE A 3 -31.33 -33.72 -9.87
C ILE A 3 -29.99 -34.08 -9.25
N ASN A 4 -28.92 -34.01 -10.04
CA ASN A 4 -27.57 -34.29 -9.57
C ASN A 4 -27.04 -33.05 -8.86
N ASP A 5 -27.19 -33.03 -7.54
CA ASP A 5 -26.46 -32.14 -6.64
C ASP A 5 -25.03 -32.67 -6.49
N LYS A 6 -24.05 -31.91 -7.02
CA LYS A 6 -22.69 -31.71 -6.49
C LYS A 6 -21.75 -31.27 -7.60
N GLN A 7 -21.59 -29.96 -7.74
CA GLN A 7 -20.38 -29.35 -8.26
C GLN A 7 -20.07 -28.11 -7.40
N LYS A 8 -19.67 -28.33 -6.13
CA LYS A 8 -18.92 -27.32 -5.37
C LYS A 8 -17.44 -27.46 -5.75
N GLY A 9 -17.05 -26.81 -6.84
CA GLY A 9 -15.65 -26.56 -7.15
C GLY A 9 -15.09 -25.51 -6.18
N GLY A 10 -14.54 -25.97 -5.06
CA GLY A 10 -13.78 -25.11 -4.16
C GLY A 10 -12.52 -24.60 -4.87
N VAL A 11 -12.34 -23.29 -4.91
CA VAL A 11 -11.09 -22.67 -5.37
C VAL A 11 -9.97 -23.15 -4.45
N VAL A 12 -9.11 -24.03 -4.97
CA VAL A 12 -7.88 -24.43 -4.28
C VAL A 12 -6.92 -23.24 -4.39
N VAL A 13 -6.93 -22.36 -3.40
CA VAL A 13 -5.84 -21.41 -3.21
C VAL A 13 -4.63 -22.25 -2.82
N GLY A 14 -3.76 -22.54 -3.79
CA GLY A 14 -2.49 -23.20 -3.53
C GLY A 14 -1.75 -22.45 -2.44
N ARG A 15 -1.08 -23.16 -1.52
CA ARG A 15 -0.27 -22.54 -0.47
C ARG A 15 0.65 -21.51 -1.15
N PRO A 16 0.62 -20.22 -0.75
CA PRO A 16 1.47 -19.22 -1.36
C PRO A 16 2.91 -19.71 -1.32
N SER A 17 3.63 -19.51 -2.41
CA SER A 17 5.02 -19.91 -2.46
C SER A 17 5.80 -19.13 -1.40
N LEU A 18 6.86 -19.72 -0.86
CA LEU A 18 7.75 -19.02 0.09
C LEU A 18 8.24 -17.68 -0.50
N ALA A 19 8.42 -17.60 -1.83
CA ALA A 19 8.79 -16.37 -2.51
C ALA A 19 7.70 -15.29 -2.43
N GLU A 20 6.42 -15.64 -2.60
CA GLU A 20 5.30 -14.71 -2.48
C GLU A 20 5.16 -14.16 -1.05
N GLU A 21 5.32 -15.01 -0.04
CA GLU A 21 5.32 -14.59 1.36
C GLU A 21 6.46 -13.60 1.67
N ARG A 22 7.65 -13.87 1.09
CA ARG A 22 8.81 -12.98 1.22
C ARG A 22 8.59 -11.64 0.52
N ILE A 23 8.05 -11.65 -0.70
CA ILE A 23 7.68 -10.43 -1.43
C ILE A 23 6.64 -9.63 -0.62
N ALA A 24 5.60 -10.28 -0.08
CA ALA A 24 4.60 -9.62 0.75
C ALA A 24 5.22 -8.95 1.99
N THR A 25 6.15 -9.64 2.66
CA THR A 25 6.90 -9.09 3.81
C THR A 25 7.71 -7.84 3.41
N ILE A 26 8.42 -7.89 2.27
CA ILE A 26 9.20 -6.76 1.75
C ILE A 26 8.29 -5.59 1.39
N LEU A 27 7.14 -5.83 0.78
CA LEU A 27 6.19 -4.77 0.40
C LEU A 27 5.53 -4.13 1.63
N ALA A 28 5.21 -4.90 2.67
CA ALA A 28 4.73 -4.34 3.93
C ALA A 28 5.79 -3.43 4.60
N ALA A 29 7.05 -3.87 4.63
CA ALA A 29 8.17 -3.07 5.12
C ALA A 29 8.41 -1.81 4.28
N THR A 30 8.21 -1.90 2.97
CA THR A 30 8.28 -0.77 2.03
C THR A 30 7.19 0.25 2.33
N GLY A 31 5.94 -0.20 2.55
CA GLY A 31 4.84 0.64 2.97
C GLY A 31 5.18 1.42 4.24
N ARG A 32 5.67 0.74 5.29
CA ARG A 32 6.11 1.37 6.54
C ARG A 32 7.27 2.37 6.34
N SER A 33 8.22 2.05 5.45
CA SER A 33 9.34 2.95 5.15
C SER A 33 8.89 4.21 4.41
N ILE A 34 8.05 4.07 3.39
CA ILE A 34 7.44 5.20 2.67
C ILE A 34 6.65 6.06 3.65
N ALA A 35 5.95 5.38 4.56
CA ALA A 35 5.17 6.02 5.58
C ALA A 35 6.02 6.99 6.43
N ARG A 36 7.16 6.52 6.95
CA ARG A 36 8.04 7.34 7.80
C ARG A 36 8.95 8.31 7.05
N ASN A 37 9.31 8.03 5.80
CA ASN A 37 10.41 8.71 5.11
C ASN A 37 10.00 9.37 3.78
N GLY A 38 8.76 9.20 3.33
CA GLY A 38 8.34 9.48 1.97
C GLY A 38 9.00 8.56 0.93
N VAL A 39 8.45 8.54 -0.29
CA VAL A 39 8.93 7.68 -1.38
C VAL A 39 10.40 7.92 -1.71
N ASN A 40 10.82 9.19 -1.79
CA ASN A 40 12.22 9.56 -2.08
C ASN A 40 13.17 9.14 -0.96
N GLY A 41 12.72 9.19 0.30
CA GLY A 41 13.51 8.80 1.45
C GLY A 41 13.57 7.29 1.70
N THR A 42 12.75 6.48 1.02
CA THR A 42 12.79 5.01 1.10
C THR A 42 13.96 4.45 0.30
N THR A 43 14.81 3.66 0.96
CA THR A 43 15.96 2.95 0.36
C THR A 43 15.90 1.46 0.67
N LEU A 44 16.67 0.64 -0.06
CA LEU A 44 16.74 -0.81 0.21
C LEU A 44 17.31 -1.09 1.61
N GLU A 45 18.19 -0.24 2.13
CA GLU A 45 18.74 -0.32 3.48
C GLU A 45 17.67 -0.09 4.54
N LYS A 46 16.81 0.92 4.36
CA LYS A 46 15.70 1.16 5.28
C LYS A 46 14.71 0.01 5.23
N VAL A 47 14.34 -0.47 4.05
CA VAL A 47 13.42 -1.62 3.92
C VAL A 47 14.03 -2.90 4.52
N ALA A 48 15.34 -3.11 4.41
CA ALA A 48 16.06 -4.18 5.09
C ALA A 48 15.90 -4.10 6.61
N ALA A 49 16.16 -2.92 7.20
CA ALA A 49 15.97 -2.69 8.63
C ALA A 49 14.52 -2.96 9.07
N GLU A 50 13.54 -2.50 8.28
CA GLU A 50 12.11 -2.65 8.55
C GLU A 50 11.56 -4.08 8.42
N SER A 51 12.21 -4.92 7.61
CA SER A 51 11.79 -6.30 7.36
C SER A 51 12.56 -7.32 8.18
N GLY A 52 13.64 -6.91 8.85
CA GLY A 52 14.59 -7.84 9.49
C GLY A 52 15.38 -8.69 8.48
N MET A 53 15.35 -8.35 7.19
CA MET A 53 16.06 -9.05 6.12
C MET A 53 17.33 -8.31 5.74
N SER A 54 18.32 -9.01 5.21
CA SER A 54 19.51 -8.34 4.64
C SER A 54 19.17 -7.67 3.31
N ARG A 55 19.87 -6.58 2.99
CA ARG A 55 19.73 -5.88 1.70
C ARG A 55 19.94 -6.80 0.49
N SER A 56 20.90 -7.74 0.58
CA SER A 56 21.17 -8.72 -0.47
C SER A 56 19.97 -9.65 -0.68
N HIS A 57 19.38 -10.14 0.42
CA HIS A 57 18.20 -10.99 0.39
C HIS A 57 16.99 -10.28 -0.21
N ILE A 58 16.80 -8.99 0.11
CA ILE A 58 15.75 -8.17 -0.53
C ILE A 58 15.98 -8.05 -2.02
N ARG A 59 17.19 -7.65 -2.43
CA ARG A 59 17.54 -7.44 -3.86
C ARG A 59 17.31 -8.70 -4.70
N HIS A 60 17.50 -9.88 -4.11
CA HIS A 60 17.19 -11.14 -4.79
C HIS A 60 15.72 -11.25 -5.23
N TYR A 61 14.78 -10.76 -4.41
CA TYR A 61 13.34 -10.84 -4.71
C TYR A 61 12.82 -9.68 -5.55
N VAL A 62 13.29 -8.46 -5.27
CA VAL A 62 12.67 -7.24 -5.81
C VAL A 62 13.57 -6.44 -6.73
N GLY A 63 14.85 -6.80 -6.86
CA GLY A 63 15.81 -6.05 -7.68
C GLY A 63 16.30 -4.76 -7.02
N ASN A 64 16.40 -3.70 -7.81
CA ASN A 64 16.90 -2.40 -7.37
C ASN A 64 15.79 -1.57 -6.70
N ARG A 65 16.11 -0.34 -6.26
CA ARG A 65 15.13 0.55 -5.61
C ARG A 65 13.96 0.91 -6.55
N ALA A 66 14.24 1.22 -7.82
CA ALA A 66 13.20 1.56 -8.80
C ALA A 66 12.27 0.36 -9.02
N ASP A 67 12.82 -0.85 -9.13
CA ASP A 67 12.06 -2.10 -9.26
C ASP A 67 11.16 -2.32 -8.03
N LEU A 68 11.69 -2.11 -6.82
CA LEU A 68 10.92 -2.19 -5.58
C LEU A 68 9.74 -1.19 -5.56
N ILE A 69 10.00 0.08 -5.93
CA ILE A 69 8.96 1.10 -5.95
C ILE A 69 7.91 0.79 -7.02
N ALA A 70 8.32 0.31 -8.19
CA ALA A 70 7.40 -0.13 -9.24
C ALA A 70 6.53 -1.30 -8.79
N LEU A 71 7.14 -2.31 -8.15
CA LEU A 71 6.45 -3.46 -7.60
C LEU A 71 5.45 -3.06 -6.51
N PHE A 72 5.85 -2.16 -5.60
CA PHE A 72 4.99 -1.63 -4.56
C PHE A 72 3.80 -0.85 -5.15
N ARG A 73 4.05 0.03 -6.13
CA ARG A 73 3.01 0.75 -6.86
C ARG A 73 2.00 -0.22 -7.48
N THR A 74 2.46 -1.23 -8.21
CA THR A 74 1.60 -2.24 -8.83
C THR A 74 0.76 -2.96 -7.78
N ARG A 75 1.36 -3.36 -6.66
CA ARG A 75 0.65 -4.07 -5.58
C ARG A 75 -0.46 -3.23 -4.97
N ILE A 76 -0.21 -1.93 -4.75
CA ILE A 76 -1.20 -1.00 -4.23
C ILE A 76 -2.32 -0.78 -5.24
N LEU A 77 -2.00 -0.53 -6.51
CA LEU A 77 -3.01 -0.35 -7.55
C LEU A 77 -3.88 -1.60 -7.75
N GLN A 78 -3.32 -2.80 -7.61
CA GLN A 78 -4.09 -4.05 -7.63
C GLN A 78 -4.97 -4.23 -6.39
N ARG A 79 -4.49 -3.82 -5.22
CA ARG A 79 -5.24 -3.91 -3.95
C ARG A 79 -6.47 -3.00 -3.96
N TYR A 80 -6.35 -1.81 -4.56
CA TYR A 80 -7.41 -0.81 -4.66
C TYR A 80 -7.93 -0.67 -6.10
N ALA A 81 -7.79 -1.71 -6.92
CA ALA A 81 -8.33 -1.69 -8.26
C ALA A 81 -9.85 -1.50 -8.15
N PRO A 82 -10.45 -0.55 -8.90
CA PRO A 82 -11.89 -0.38 -8.87
C PRO A 82 -12.56 -1.69 -9.30
N PRO A 83 -13.79 -1.95 -8.82
CA PRO A 83 -14.45 -3.18 -9.16
C PRO A 83 -14.78 -3.13 -10.66
N SER A 84 -14.74 -4.27 -11.33
CA SER A 84 -15.17 -4.33 -12.72
C SER A 84 -16.66 -4.05 -12.78
N LEU A 85 -17.09 -3.03 -13.52
CA LEU A 85 -18.51 -2.74 -13.68
C LEU A 85 -19.27 -3.88 -14.38
N ALA A 86 -18.57 -4.77 -15.09
CA ALA A 86 -19.15 -6.00 -15.63
C ALA A 86 -19.59 -6.97 -14.51
N ASP A 87 -19.02 -6.86 -13.31
CA ASP A 87 -19.37 -7.71 -12.17
C ASP A 87 -20.67 -7.24 -11.49
N ALA A 88 -21.13 -6.01 -11.77
CA ALA A 88 -22.37 -5.46 -11.22
C ALA A 88 -23.60 -6.29 -11.62
N GLU A 89 -23.61 -6.88 -12.82
CA GLU A 89 -24.72 -7.70 -13.31
C GLU A 89 -25.03 -8.89 -12.39
N VAL A 90 -24.00 -9.43 -11.72
CA VAL A 90 -24.11 -10.59 -10.83
C VAL A 90 -24.66 -10.20 -9.45
N THR A 91 -24.55 -8.93 -9.09
CA THR A 91 -24.88 -8.44 -7.74
C THR A 91 -26.35 -8.07 -7.56
N GLY A 92 -27.10 -7.89 -8.65
CA GLY A 92 -28.51 -7.49 -8.62
C GLY A 92 -28.76 -6.03 -8.21
N ILE A 93 -27.71 -5.26 -7.92
CA ILE A 93 -27.74 -3.81 -7.67
C ILE A 93 -27.26 -3.03 -8.90
N SER A 94 -27.59 -1.74 -8.99
CA SER A 94 -27.15 -0.92 -10.12
C SER A 94 -25.62 -0.80 -10.16
N ALA A 95 -25.04 -0.60 -11.35
CA ALA A 95 -23.58 -0.42 -11.49
C ALA A 95 -23.04 0.74 -10.63
N THR A 96 -23.83 1.81 -10.47
CA THR A 96 -23.51 2.93 -9.60
C THR A 96 -23.48 2.52 -8.13
N GLU A 97 -24.49 1.78 -7.67
CA GLU A 97 -24.59 1.31 -6.28
C GLU A 97 -23.50 0.28 -5.94
N TYR A 98 -23.17 -0.60 -6.90
CA TYR A 98 -22.06 -1.53 -6.78
C TYR A 98 -20.71 -0.80 -6.63
N ALA A 99 -20.48 0.23 -7.44
CA ALA A 99 -19.28 1.05 -7.33
C ALA A 99 -19.22 1.81 -6.00
N LEU A 100 -20.33 2.39 -5.54
CA LEU A 100 -20.38 3.07 -4.24
C LEU A 100 -20.11 2.09 -3.08
N ASN A 101 -20.72 0.91 -3.09
CA ASN A 101 -20.47 -0.09 -2.06
C ASN A 101 -18.99 -0.50 -2.07
N PHE A 102 -18.41 -0.83 -3.23
CA PHE A 102 -16.99 -1.17 -3.27
C PHE A 102 -16.07 -0.04 -2.77
N LEU A 103 -16.35 1.21 -3.18
CA LEU A 103 -15.50 2.35 -2.82
C LEU A 103 -15.62 2.76 -1.35
N PHE A 104 -16.80 2.55 -0.74
CA PHE A 104 -17.13 3.12 0.58
C PHE A 104 -17.51 2.08 1.66
N ASP A 105 -17.71 0.81 1.33
CA ASP A 105 -18.01 -0.29 2.27
C ASP A 105 -16.74 -0.94 2.85
N HIS A 106 -15.56 -0.40 2.51
CA HIS A 106 -14.39 -0.61 3.32
C HIS A 106 -14.51 0.22 4.59
N GLU A 107 -14.95 -0.43 5.68
CA GLU A 107 -14.74 0.08 7.03
C GLU A 107 -13.22 0.24 7.18
N VAL A 108 -12.75 1.47 6.98
CA VAL A 108 -11.34 1.81 7.21
C VAL A 108 -11.16 1.64 8.70
N ASP A 109 -10.43 0.60 9.11
CA ASP A 109 -9.95 0.49 10.48
C ASP A 109 -8.96 1.65 10.70
N LEU A 110 -9.52 2.78 11.12
CA LEU A 110 -8.78 4.00 11.43
C LEU A 110 -7.93 3.79 12.69
N ASP A 111 -8.16 2.75 13.49
CA ASP A 111 -7.36 2.40 14.66
C ASP A 111 -6.07 1.67 14.24
N GLU A 112 -6.11 0.81 13.21
CA GLU A 112 -4.90 0.26 12.56
C GLU A 112 -4.03 1.37 11.94
N TYR A 113 -4.68 2.43 11.44
CA TYR A 113 -4.02 3.64 10.91
C TYR A 113 -3.77 4.75 11.93
N ALA A 114 -4.23 4.65 13.18
CA ALA A 114 -4.05 5.71 14.18
C ALA A 114 -2.57 5.89 14.58
N GLY A 115 -1.74 4.86 14.39
CA GLY A 115 -0.27 4.95 14.47
C GLY A 115 0.37 5.65 13.27
N TYR A 116 -0.42 5.98 12.25
CA TYR A 116 0.00 6.54 10.98
C TYR A 116 -0.95 7.65 10.54
N SER A 117 -0.88 8.80 11.21
CA SER A 117 -1.62 10.01 10.80
C SER A 117 -1.16 10.50 9.42
N PRO A 118 -1.97 10.35 8.35
CA PRO A 118 -1.62 10.86 7.02
C PRO A 118 -1.86 12.36 6.90
N LEU A 119 -2.49 12.97 7.91
CA LEU A 119 -2.92 14.37 7.95
C LEU A 119 -2.18 15.21 8.99
N SER A 120 -1.09 14.70 9.56
CA SER A 120 -0.08 15.53 10.26
C SER A 120 0.87 16.21 9.27
N VAL A 121 0.37 16.55 8.07
CA VAL A 121 0.97 17.66 7.32
C VAL A 121 0.53 18.92 8.04
N GLU A 122 1.43 19.48 8.84
CA GLU A 122 1.33 20.87 9.31
C GLU A 122 0.81 21.73 8.14
N PRO A 123 -0.25 22.54 8.34
CA PRO A 123 -0.89 23.24 7.25
C PRO A 123 0.12 24.24 6.66
N LEU A 124 0.68 23.89 5.51
CA LEU A 124 1.51 24.75 4.65
C LEU A 124 0.71 25.93 4.04
N LEU A 125 -0.40 26.34 4.65
CA LEU A 125 -1.31 27.34 4.11
C LEU A 125 -1.98 28.25 5.16
N VAL A 126 -1.25 28.66 6.21
CA VAL A 126 -1.58 29.90 6.93
C VAL A 126 -0.32 30.74 7.04
N GLY A 127 -0.23 31.77 6.19
CA GLY A 127 0.78 32.81 6.33
C GLY A 127 0.60 33.56 7.66
N GLY A 128 1.72 33.76 8.37
CA GLY A 128 1.84 34.59 9.58
C GLY A 128 3.32 34.74 9.98
N PRO A 129 3.75 35.89 10.52
CA PRO A 129 5.06 36.46 10.19
C PRO A 129 6.15 35.98 11.15
N ALA A 130 6.93 34.99 10.73
CA ALA A 130 8.21 34.67 11.37
C ALA A 130 9.26 34.21 10.34
N ALA A 131 9.30 34.86 9.18
CA ALA A 131 10.49 34.87 8.31
C ALA A 131 11.51 35.92 8.77
N SER A 132 11.73 36.02 10.09
CA SER A 132 12.70 36.94 10.67
C SER A 132 13.37 36.27 11.86
N ALA A 133 14.40 35.47 11.61
CA ALA A 133 15.65 35.45 12.37
C ALA A 133 16.56 34.35 11.79
N CYS A 134 17.87 34.61 11.85
CA CYS A 134 18.98 33.73 11.50
C CYS A 134 19.40 33.72 10.02
N LEU A 135 19.86 34.87 9.54
CA LEU A 135 21.06 34.91 8.69
C LEU A 135 22.26 34.46 9.53
N PRO A 136 23.17 33.61 9.03
CA PRO A 136 24.45 33.39 9.69
C PRO A 136 25.33 34.64 9.55
N ASP A 137 25.98 34.97 10.66
CA ASP A 137 26.97 36.03 10.82
C ASP A 137 28.14 35.80 9.84
N ALA A 138 28.21 36.59 8.77
CA ALA A 138 29.34 36.60 7.86
C ALA A 138 30.36 37.61 8.41
N GLY A 139 31.29 37.10 9.22
CA GLY A 139 32.46 37.85 9.66
C GLY A 139 33.48 38.06 8.53
N ALA A 140 34.16 39.21 8.64
CA ALA A 140 35.31 39.75 7.90
C ALA A 140 34.98 40.67 6.71
#